data_AF-A0A835RTR6-F1
#
_entry.id   AF-A0A835RTR6-F1
#
_cell.length_a   1.000
_cell.length_b   1.000
_cell.length_c   1.000
_cell.angle_alpha   90.00
_cell.angle_beta   90.00
_cell.angle_gamma   90.00
#
_symmetry.space_group_name_H-M   'P 1'
#
loop_
_entity.id
_entity.type
_entity.pdbx_description
1 polymer ?
#
loop_
_entity_poly.entity_id
_entity_poly.type
_entity_poly.pdbx_seq_one_letter_code
_entity_poly.pdbx_strand_id
1 'polypeptide(L)'
;MVKRIKGVTFSTKVSPQFGNHMVSAARGVFNLFILDVHIFIEHKSGQYGGRSPGYGISLVVERTTGCLISADRACCYPITEHGTFDDFEEKAELLPPEDVGVHAAWMLLGEIENGGVVDSSHTRFFCFFFALYAHLMCLRFVWES
;
A
#
# COMPACT_ATOMS: atom_id res chain seq x y z
N MET A 1 -2.74 -9.29 -18.39
CA MET A 1 -1.61 -10.15 -17.99
C MET A 1 -0.65 -9.34 -17.13
N VAL A 2 -0.08 -9.92 -16.08
CA VAL A 2 0.86 -9.25 -15.18
C VAL A 2 2.28 -9.52 -15.65
N LYS A 3 3.13 -8.49 -15.66
CA LYS A 3 4.52 -8.57 -16.14
C LYS A 3 5.50 -8.84 -14.99
N ARG A 4 5.40 -8.07 -13.90
CA ARG A 4 6.27 -8.16 -12.73
C ARG A 4 5.67 -7.48 -11.52
N ILE A 5 6.09 -7.91 -10.34
CA ILE A 5 5.70 -7.32 -9.05
C ILE A 5 6.93 -6.68 -8.41
N LYS A 6 6.78 -5.42 -8.02
CA LYS A 6 7.76 -4.67 -7.25
C LYS A 6 7.16 -4.32 -5.90
N GLY A 7 7.98 -4.16 -4.88
CA GLY A 7 7.49 -3.71 -3.59
C GLY A 7 8.58 -3.15 -2.71
N VAL A 8 8.17 -2.46 -1.67
CA VAL A 8 9.03 -1.95 -0.61
C VAL A 8 8.37 -2.26 0.72
N THR A 9 9.10 -2.92 1.60
CA THR A 9 8.75 -3.05 3.01
C THR A 9 9.45 -1.97 3.80
N PHE A 10 8.73 -1.38 4.75
CA PHE A 10 9.29 -0.43 5.68
C PHE A 10 9.15 -0.94 7.11
N SER A 11 10.14 -0.64 7.94
CA SER A 11 10.14 -1.01 9.36
C SER A 11 10.82 0.08 10.16
N THR A 12 10.07 0.74 11.06
CA THR A 12 10.54 1.84 11.91
C THR A 12 10.53 1.41 13.37
N LYS A 13 11.67 1.55 14.06
CA LYS A 13 11.82 1.22 15.50
C LYS A 13 11.38 -0.20 15.92
N VAL A 14 11.28 -1.12 14.96
CA VAL A 14 11.03 -2.55 15.18
C VAL A 14 12.22 -3.35 14.67
N SER A 15 12.29 -4.65 14.99
CA SER A 15 13.37 -5.51 14.47
C SER A 15 13.39 -5.51 12.93
N PRO A 16 14.56 -5.50 12.27
CA PRO A 16 14.65 -5.68 10.82
C PRO A 16 14.10 -7.05 10.36
N GLN A 17 13.96 -8.02 11.27
CA GLN A 17 13.37 -9.32 10.98
C GLN A 17 11.90 -9.22 10.53
N PHE A 18 11.14 -8.22 11.01
CA PHE A 18 9.75 -8.01 10.59
C PHE A 18 9.65 -7.80 9.07
N GLY A 19 10.61 -7.07 8.48
CA GLY A 19 10.72 -6.90 7.03
C GLY A 19 10.89 -8.23 6.29
N ASN A 20 11.79 -9.09 6.77
CA ASN A 20 12.03 -10.41 6.16
C ASN A 20 10.79 -11.32 6.24
N HIS A 21 10.08 -11.31 7.37
CA HIS A 21 8.88 -12.11 7.57
C HIS A 21 7.76 -11.67 6.61
N MET A 22 7.53 -10.36 6.48
CA MET A 22 6.57 -9.81 5.50
C MET A 22 6.91 -10.23 4.07
N VAL A 23 8.19 -10.13 3.68
CA VAL A 23 8.65 -10.52 2.33
C VAL A 23 8.42 -12.01 2.09
N SER A 24 8.77 -12.87 3.04
CA SER A 24 8.60 -14.32 2.90
C SER A 24 7.13 -14.70 2.78
N ALA A 25 6.26 -14.06 3.58
CA ALA A 25 4.83 -14.31 3.56
C ALA A 25 4.19 -13.85 2.24
N ALA A 26 4.50 -12.63 1.78
CA ALA A 26 4.02 -12.11 0.49
C ALA A 26 4.51 -12.98 -0.69
N ARG A 27 5.78 -13.40 -0.68
CA ARG A 27 6.32 -14.32 -1.70
C ARG A 27 5.62 -15.67 -1.69
N GLY A 28 5.28 -16.21 -0.52
CA GLY A 28 4.53 -17.46 -0.41
C GLY A 28 3.21 -17.43 -1.21
N VAL A 29 2.50 -16.30 -1.18
CA VAL A 29 1.27 -16.10 -1.96
C VAL A 29 1.58 -15.93 -3.45
N PHE A 30 2.53 -15.07 -3.81
CA PHE A 30 2.80 -14.76 -5.22
C PHE A 30 3.44 -15.90 -6.00
N ASN A 31 4.21 -16.78 -5.35
CA ASN A 31 4.91 -17.88 -5.99
C ASN A 31 3.96 -18.89 -6.68
N LEU A 32 2.67 -18.88 -6.32
CA LEU A 32 1.62 -19.66 -6.98
C LEU A 32 1.23 -19.11 -8.37
N PHE A 33 1.51 -17.83 -8.63
CA PHE A 33 1.09 -17.14 -9.85
C PHE A 33 2.29 -16.71 -10.71
N ILE A 34 3.29 -16.05 -10.10
CA ILE A 34 4.40 -15.39 -10.80
C ILE A 34 5.67 -15.46 -9.95
N LEU A 35 6.79 -15.81 -10.58
CA LEU A 35 8.10 -15.93 -9.91
C LEU A 35 8.89 -14.60 -9.87
N ASP A 36 8.57 -13.65 -10.75
CA ASP A 36 9.25 -12.35 -10.86
C ASP A 36 8.72 -11.33 -9.84
N VAL A 37 9.17 -11.49 -8.58
CA VAL A 37 8.75 -10.67 -7.43
C VAL A 37 9.97 -10.06 -6.72
N HIS A 38 10.12 -8.74 -6.86
CA HIS A 38 11.20 -7.96 -6.27
C HIS A 38 10.67 -7.06 -5.14
N ILE A 39 10.94 -7.43 -3.89
CA ILE A 39 10.55 -6.64 -2.72
C ILE A 39 11.81 -6.13 -2.03
N PHE A 40 11.93 -4.82 -1.91
CA PHE A 40 13.00 -4.15 -1.19
C PHE A 40 12.66 -4.05 0.30
N ILE A 41 13.69 -4.10 1.15
CA ILE A 41 13.53 -3.99 2.60
C ILE A 41 14.22 -2.71 3.06
N GLU A 42 13.43 -1.77 3.55
CA GLU A 42 13.90 -0.51 4.11
C GLU A 42 13.67 -0.50 5.62
N HIS A 43 14.76 -0.65 6.37
CA HIS A 43 14.72 -0.54 7.83
C HIS A 43 15.23 0.82 8.27
N LYS A 44 14.42 1.57 9.03
CA LYS A 44 14.80 2.87 9.60
C LYS A 44 14.85 2.77 11.12
N SER A 45 16.05 2.89 11.67
CA SER A 45 16.30 2.99 13.11
C SER A 45 16.94 4.34 13.46
N GLY A 46 16.79 4.79 14.72
CA GLY A 46 17.34 6.04 15.22
C GLY A 46 16.45 7.29 14.99
N GLN A 47 17.07 8.47 14.94
CA GLN A 47 16.36 9.77 14.82
C GLN A 47 15.55 9.89 13.51
N TYR A 48 15.98 9.21 12.45
CA TYR A 48 15.29 9.19 11.15
C TYR A 48 14.03 8.30 11.12
N GLY A 49 13.80 7.49 12.16
CA GLY A 49 12.68 6.53 12.23
C GLY A 49 11.37 7.09 12.81
N GLY A 50 11.30 8.39 13.08
CA GLY A 50 10.11 9.03 13.68
C GLY A 50 9.88 8.66 15.15
N ARG A 51 8.75 9.10 15.72
CA ARG A 51 8.40 8.78 17.12
C ARG A 51 7.66 7.45 17.24
N SER A 52 6.86 7.08 16.24
CA SER A 52 5.99 5.93 16.24
C SER A 52 6.66 4.64 15.72
N PRO A 53 6.68 3.55 16.49
CA PRO A 53 7.08 2.24 15.98
C PRO A 53 6.01 1.68 15.05
N GLY A 54 6.43 1.13 13.91
CA GLY A 54 5.53 0.60 12.91
C GLY A 54 6.24 -0.20 11.83
N TYR A 55 5.46 -0.96 11.08
CA TYR A 55 5.94 -1.70 9.93
C TYR A 55 4.85 -1.79 8.89
N GLY A 56 5.25 -2.04 7.65
CA GLY A 56 4.31 -2.21 6.57
C GLY A 56 4.98 -2.59 5.28
N ILE A 57 4.14 -2.84 4.29
CA ILE A 57 4.53 -3.26 2.97
C ILE A 57 3.70 -2.50 1.94
N SER A 58 4.36 -2.04 0.89
CA SER A 58 3.74 -1.48 -0.30
C SER A 58 4.16 -2.30 -1.50
N LEU A 59 3.18 -2.76 -2.27
CA LEU A 59 3.36 -3.61 -3.43
C LEU A 59 2.80 -2.89 -4.65
N VAL A 60 3.46 -3.07 -5.78
CA VAL A 60 3.11 -2.47 -7.07
C VAL A 60 3.25 -3.52 -8.15
N VAL A 61 2.20 -3.67 -8.96
CA VAL A 61 2.15 -4.59 -10.09
C VAL A 61 2.20 -3.81 -11.39
N GLU A 62 3.09 -4.22 -12.30
CA GLU A 62 3.11 -3.74 -13.67
C GLU A 62 2.34 -4.73 -14.55
N ARG A 63 1.21 -4.30 -15.13
CA ARG A 63 0.49 -5.08 -16.14
C ARG A 63 1.11 -4.86 -17.52
N THR A 64 0.91 -5.83 -18.42
CA THR A 64 1.36 -5.75 -19.82
C THR A 64 0.73 -4.59 -20.60
N THR A 65 -0.38 -4.04 -20.10
CA THR A 65 -1.08 -2.87 -20.65
C THR A 65 -0.44 -1.53 -20.23
N GLY A 66 0.62 -1.53 -19.42
CA GLY A 66 1.26 -0.32 -18.90
C GLY A 66 0.56 0.30 -17.69
N CYS A 67 -0.54 -0.30 -17.22
CA CYS A 67 -1.23 0.09 -15.99
C CYS A 67 -0.45 -0.41 -14.75
N LEU A 68 -0.35 0.47 -13.75
CA LEU A 68 0.26 0.19 -12.45
C LEU A 68 -0.85 0.11 -11.40
N ILE A 69 -0.84 -0.96 -10.62
CA ILE A 69 -1.74 -1.13 -9.48
C ILE A 69 -0.89 -1.26 -8.24
N SER A 70 -1.22 -0.47 -7.22
CA SER A 70 -0.62 -0.54 -5.90
C SER A 70 -1.55 -1.24 -4.91
N ALA A 71 -0.96 -1.79 -3.85
CA ALA A 71 -1.66 -2.11 -2.63
C ALA A 71 -0.67 -1.95 -1.49
N ASP A 72 -1.08 -1.25 -0.43
CA ASP A 72 -0.26 -1.09 0.76
C ASP A 72 -1.03 -1.47 2.01
N ARG A 73 -0.28 -2.01 2.98
CA ARG A 73 -0.79 -2.29 4.31
C ARG A 73 0.26 -1.91 5.33
N ALA A 74 -0.14 -1.08 6.27
CA ALA A 74 0.66 -0.65 7.40
C ALA A 74 0.00 -1.04 8.71
N CYS A 75 0.83 -1.41 9.69
CA CYS A 75 0.45 -1.60 11.08
C CYS A 75 1.35 -0.72 11.95
N CYS A 76 0.73 0.09 12.80
CA CYS A 76 1.40 0.91 13.79
C CYS A 76 1.12 0.36 15.19
N TYR A 77 2.11 0.44 16.08
CA TYR A 77 1.87 0.18 17.49
C TYR A 77 1.21 1.41 18.10
N PRO A 78 0.12 1.25 18.88
CA PRO A 78 -0.48 2.37 19.58
C PRO A 78 0.54 2.94 20.57
N ILE A 79 0.76 4.26 20.51
CA ILE A 79 1.59 4.96 21.50
C ILE A 79 0.70 5.18 22.73
N THR A 80 0.81 4.32 23.73
CA THR A 80 0.19 4.57 25.04
C THR A 80 1.09 5.52 25.84
N GLU A 81 0.91 6.82 25.61
CA GLU A 81 1.35 7.86 26.55
C GLU A 81 0.11 8.43 27.26
N HIS A 82 -0.10 7.97 28.50
CA HIS A 82 -1.07 8.38 29.53
C HIS A 82 -2.13 9.46 29.17
N GLY A 83 -3.43 9.10 29.25
CA GLY A 83 -4.47 10.04 29.66
C GLY A 83 -5.88 9.85 29.07
N THR A 84 -6.76 9.22 29.85
CA THR A 84 -8.24 9.30 29.85
C THR A 84 -9.06 8.67 28.69
N PHE A 85 -9.86 7.70 29.13
CA PHE A 85 -11.06 7.09 28.53
C PHE A 85 -11.85 7.97 27.54
N ASP A 86 -12.15 7.39 26.38
CA ASP A 86 -13.54 7.04 25.99
C ASP A 86 -13.52 5.95 24.91
N ASP A 87 -13.96 4.75 25.31
CA ASP A 87 -14.66 3.69 24.57
C ASP A 87 -14.62 3.67 23.02
N PHE A 88 -13.44 3.57 22.42
CA PHE A 88 -13.27 2.88 21.15
C PHE A 88 -12.10 1.90 21.29
N GLU A 89 -12.43 0.63 21.59
CA GLU A 89 -11.54 -0.52 21.40
C GLU A 89 -11.21 -0.70 19.91
N GLU A 90 -10.59 0.28 19.26
CA GLU A 90 -9.78 0.01 18.08
C GLU A 90 -8.42 -0.42 18.62
N LYS A 91 -8.42 -1.61 19.26
CA LYS A 91 -7.20 -2.38 19.52
C LYS A 91 -6.58 -2.55 18.15
N ALA A 92 -5.66 -1.65 17.78
CA ALA A 92 -4.91 -1.74 16.53
C ALA A 92 -4.37 -3.16 16.51
N GLU A 93 -5.00 -4.01 15.71
CA GLU A 93 -4.73 -5.44 15.74
C GLU A 93 -3.26 -5.55 15.38
N LEU A 94 -2.45 -5.90 16.38
CA LEU A 94 -1.04 -6.18 16.20
C LEU A 94 -0.98 -7.51 15.46
N LEU A 95 -1.30 -7.44 14.16
CA LEU A 95 -1.20 -8.56 13.25
C LEU A 95 0.27 -8.98 13.24
N PRO A 96 0.57 -10.27 13.15
CA PRO A 96 1.93 -10.68 12.90
C PRO A 96 2.36 -10.13 11.52
N PRO A 97 3.67 -9.85 11.33
CA PRO A 97 4.18 -9.34 10.05
C PRO A 97 3.86 -10.27 8.88
N GLU A 98 3.74 -11.57 9.15
CA GLU A 98 3.34 -12.57 8.16
C GLU A 98 1.93 -12.30 7.63
N ASP A 99 0.97 -12.07 8.51
CA ASP A 99 -0.42 -11.78 8.13
C ASP A 99 -0.52 -10.46 7.38
N VAL A 100 0.24 -9.44 7.77
CA VAL A 100 0.29 -8.16 7.03
C VAL A 100 0.80 -8.37 5.60
N GLY A 101 1.83 -9.20 5.42
CA GLY A 101 2.34 -9.58 4.09
C GLY A 101 1.31 -10.35 3.26
N VAL A 102 0.61 -11.30 3.87
CA VAL A 102 -0.46 -12.10 3.23
C VAL A 102 -1.64 -11.22 2.83
N HIS A 103 -2.12 -10.37 3.74
CA HIS A 103 -3.24 -9.46 3.47
C HIS A 103 -2.92 -8.46 2.35
N ALA A 104 -1.72 -7.87 2.35
CA ALA A 104 -1.31 -6.98 1.27
C ALA A 104 -1.26 -7.71 -0.08
N ALA A 105 -0.78 -8.97 -0.10
CA ALA A 105 -0.78 -9.77 -1.32
C ALA A 105 -2.20 -10.09 -1.82
N TRP A 106 -3.11 -10.48 -0.92
CA TRP A 106 -4.52 -10.73 -1.28
C TRP A 106 -5.23 -9.47 -1.77
N MET A 107 -5.00 -8.32 -1.14
CA MET A 107 -5.56 -7.04 -1.56
C MET A 107 -5.11 -6.70 -2.99
N LEU A 108 -3.82 -6.88 -3.28
CA LEU A 108 -3.28 -6.68 -4.62
C LEU A 108 -3.88 -7.64 -5.65
N LEU A 109 -4.06 -8.91 -5.29
CA LEU A 109 -4.72 -9.90 -6.14
C LEU A 109 -6.19 -9.53 -6.41
N GLY A 110 -6.91 -9.05 -5.39
CA GLY A 110 -8.29 -8.59 -5.53
C GLY A 110 -8.39 -7.39 -6.48
N GLU A 111 -7.49 -6.42 -6.38
CA GLU A 111 -7.40 -5.30 -7.34
C GLU A 111 -7.03 -5.78 -8.75
N ILE A 112 -6.20 -6.84 -8.85
CA ILE A 112 -5.89 -7.45 -10.15
C ILE A 112 -7.13 -8.11 -10.77
N GLU A 113 -7.92 -8.82 -9.97
CA GLU A 113 -9.15 -9.52 -10.39
C GLU A 113 -10.25 -8.54 -10.77
N ASN A 114 -10.43 -7.46 -10.01
CA ASN A 114 -11.47 -6.46 -10.23
C ASN A 114 -11.26 -5.65 -11.54
N GLY A 115 -10.12 -5.82 -12.21
CA GLY A 115 -9.94 -5.42 -13.62
C GLY A 115 -9.90 -3.91 -13.89
N GLY A 116 -9.89 -3.06 -12.85
CA GLY A 116 -9.80 -1.61 -12.97
C GLY A 116 -8.47 -1.11 -13.53
N VAL A 117 -8.48 0.08 -14.14
CA VAL A 117 -7.28 0.78 -14.64
C VAL A 117 -6.61 1.62 -13.55
N VAL A 118 -7.32 1.88 -12.45
CA VAL A 118 -6.88 2.71 -11.32
C VAL A 118 -7.24 1.97 -10.03
N ASP A 119 -6.28 1.89 -9.10
CA ASP A 119 -6.48 1.44 -7.72
C ASP A 119 -7.69 2.15 -7.09
N SER A 120 -8.51 1.45 -6.32
CA SER A 120 -9.70 2.01 -5.65
C SER A 120 -9.34 3.23 -4.76
N SER A 121 -8.11 3.26 -4.24
CA SER A 121 -7.52 4.38 -3.49
C SER A 121 -7.30 5.62 -4.37
N HIS A 122 -6.86 5.44 -5.61
CA HIS A 122 -6.53 6.53 -6.54
C HIS A 122 -7.68 6.93 -7.48
N THR A 123 -8.73 6.12 -7.54
CA THR A 123 -9.90 6.36 -8.41
C THR A 123 -10.55 7.72 -8.13
N ARG A 124 -10.63 8.15 -6.85
CA ARG A 124 -11.23 9.44 -6.47
C ARG A 124 -10.41 10.64 -6.95
N PHE A 125 -9.08 10.56 -6.87
CA PHE A 125 -8.19 11.63 -7.36
C PHE A 125 -8.24 11.75 -8.88
N PHE A 126 -8.24 10.62 -9.58
CA PHE A 126 -8.33 10.61 -11.04
C PHE A 126 -9.65 11.22 -11.53
N CYS A 127 -10.78 10.84 -10.94
CA CYS A 127 -12.08 11.42 -11.27
C CYS A 127 -12.13 12.93 -11.01
N PHE A 128 -11.54 13.41 -9.91
CA PHE A 128 -11.49 14.84 -9.61
C PHE A 128 -10.65 15.62 -10.63
N PHE A 129 -9.48 15.09 -11.01
CA PHE A 129 -8.63 15.75 -12.00
C PHE A 129 -9.27 15.77 -13.39
N PHE A 130 -9.94 14.67 -13.79
CA PHE A 130 -10.68 14.62 -15.05
C PHE A 130 -11.86 15.61 -15.07
N ALA A 131 -12.58 15.74 -13.95
CA ALA A 131 -13.67 16.71 -13.81
C ALA A 131 -13.17 18.17 -13.88
N LEU A 132 -12.06 18.48 -13.20
CA LEU A 132 -11.41 19.80 -13.28
C LEU A 132 -10.92 20.12 -14.69
N TYR A 133 -10.31 19.14 -15.37
CA TYR A 133 -9.81 19.31 -16.72
C TYR A 133 -10.95 19.52 -17.73
N ALA A 134 -12.04 18.77 -17.60
CA ALA A 134 -13.25 18.99 -18.40
C ALA A 134 -13.86 20.37 -18.15
N HIS A 135 -13.90 20.84 -16.90
CA HIS A 135 -14.41 22.17 -16.57
C HIS A 135 -13.52 23.30 -17.12
N LEU A 136 -12.19 23.13 -17.10
CA LEU A 136 -11.23 24.05 -17.72
C LEU A 136 -11.37 24.10 -19.25
N MET A 137 -11.60 22.97 -19.92
CA MET A 137 -11.86 22.95 -21.37
C MET A 137 -13.19 23.61 -21.73
N CYS A 138 -14.25 23.39 -20.96
CA CYS A 138 -15.54 24.06 -21.16
C CYS A 138 -15.45 25.57 -20.95
N LEU A 139 -14.76 26.04 -19.90
CA LEU A 139 -14.56 27.48 -19.67
C LEU A 139 -13.76 28.15 -20.79
N ARG A 140 -12.76 27.45 -21.34
CA ARG A 140 -11.97 27.96 -22.46
C ARG A 140 -12.79 28.04 -23.75
N PHE A 141 -13.66 27.05 -24.00
CA PHE A 141 -14.58 27.08 -25.14
C PHE A 141 -15.65 28.18 -25.04
N VAL A 142 -16.12 28.49 -23.83
CA VAL A 142 -17.09 29.59 -23.58
C VAL A 142 -16.44 30.98 -23.65
N TRP A 143 -15.15 31.10 -23.36
CA TRP A 143 -14.44 32.39 -23.42
C TRP A 143 -13.93 32.74 -24.83
N GLU A 144 -13.88 31.75 -25.74
CA GLU A 144 -13.43 31.89 -27.12
C GLU A 144 -14.59 31.89 -28.16
N SER A 145 -15.85 31.98 -27.69
CA SER A 145 -17.08 32.14 -28.50
C SER A 145 -17.74 33.49 -28.30
#